data_AF-A0A0M9ZYG4-F1
#
_entry.id   AF-A0A0M9ZYG4-F1
#
_cell.length_a   1.000
_cell.length_b   1.000
_cell.length_c   1.000
_cell.angle_alpha   90.00
_cell.angle_beta   90.00
_cell.angle_gamma   90.00
#
_symmetry.space_group_name_H-M   'P 1'
#
loop_
_entity.id
_entity.type
_entity.pdbx_description
1 polymer ?
#
loop_
_entity_poly.entity_id
_entity_poly.type
_entity_poly.pdbx_seq_one_letter_code
_entity_poly.pdbx_strand_id
1 'polypeptide(L)'
;MGEIAVKFGEIAQAASTISTQSKEIDAVLDDIRQEVTRVLGTWEGEGSETYKASQDKWDKAAADLNSVLAAIGTAVQQAGDAYQQAEKQNVSRW
;
A
#
# COMPACT_ATOMS: atom_id res chain seq x y z
N MET A 1 20.26 25.47 -3.58
CA MET A 1 18.97 24.87 -3.99
C MET A 1 19.05 23.37 -4.32
N GLY A 2 20.21 22.78 -4.61
CA GLY A 2 20.28 21.37 -5.04
C GLY A 2 19.98 20.29 -3.99
N GLU A 3 20.33 20.51 -2.71
CA GLU A 3 20.17 19.45 -1.69
C GLU A 3 18.69 19.15 -1.35
N ILE A 4 17.84 20.17 -1.35
CA ILE A 4 16.39 20.01 -1.11
C ILE A 4 15.73 19.30 -2.30
N ALA A 5 16.15 19.61 -3.52
CA ALA A 5 15.66 18.96 -4.74
C ALA A 5 16.05 17.48 -4.81
N VAL A 6 17.28 17.13 -4.42
CA VAL A 6 17.75 15.74 -4.39
C VAL A 6 16.98 14.90 -3.37
N LYS A 7 16.83 15.39 -2.13
CA LYS A 7 16.07 14.68 -1.08
C LYS A 7 14.60 14.48 -1.46
N PHE A 8 14.02 15.41 -2.22
CA PHE A 8 12.66 15.25 -2.71
C PHE A 8 12.54 14.21 -3.84
N GLY A 9 13.47 14.19 -4.79
CA GLY A 9 13.53 13.14 -5.81
C GLY A 9 13.59 11.73 -5.19
N GLU A 10 14.33 11.59 -4.09
CA GLU A 10 14.38 10.34 -3.33
C GLU A 10 13.03 10.00 -2.67
N ILE A 11 12.31 10.98 -2.12
CA ILE A 11 10.97 10.78 -1.54
C ILE A 11 9.95 10.39 -2.61
N ALA A 12 9.94 11.07 -3.75
CA ALA A 12 9.05 10.76 -4.87
C ALA A 12 9.34 9.36 -5.47
N GLN A 13 10.61 8.96 -5.52
CA GLN A 13 10.98 7.62 -5.94
C GLN A 13 10.55 6.58 -4.90
N ALA A 14 10.81 6.80 -3.61
CA ALA A 14 10.39 5.92 -2.53
C ALA A 14 8.87 5.74 -2.53
N ALA A 15 8.13 6.80 -2.81
CA ALA A 15 6.69 6.76 -2.95
C ALA A 15 6.18 5.87 -4.09
N SER A 16 6.75 6.04 -5.28
CA SER A 16 6.42 5.22 -6.45
C SER A 16 6.73 3.75 -6.19
N THR A 17 7.86 3.48 -5.54
CA THR A 17 8.24 2.14 -5.08
C THR A 17 7.22 1.57 -4.11
N ILE A 18 6.78 2.34 -3.10
CA ILE A 18 5.77 1.87 -2.14
C ILE A 18 4.42 1.63 -2.84
N SER A 19 4.00 2.50 -3.76
CA SER A 19 2.76 2.27 -4.52
C SER A 19 2.85 1.03 -5.42
N THR A 20 4.03 0.71 -5.92
CA THR A 20 4.25 -0.52 -6.71
C THR A 20 4.20 -1.74 -5.81
N GLN A 21 4.93 -1.72 -4.69
CA GLN A 21 4.93 -2.80 -3.70
C GLN A 21 3.53 -3.02 -3.09
N SER A 22 2.75 -1.95 -2.89
CA SER A 22 1.33 -2.00 -2.51
C SER A 22 0.53 -2.91 -3.44
N LYS A 23 0.68 -2.72 -4.75
CA LYS A 23 -0.06 -3.50 -5.76
C LYS A 23 0.42 -4.94 -5.83
N GLU A 24 1.72 -5.17 -5.67
CA GLU A 24 2.28 -6.52 -5.59
C GLU A 24 1.74 -7.26 -4.37
N ILE A 25 1.66 -6.57 -3.23
CA ILE A 25 1.07 -7.07 -2.00
C ILE A 25 -0.40 -7.42 -2.22
N ASP A 26 -1.20 -6.54 -2.83
CA ASP A 26 -2.61 -6.82 -3.13
C ASP A 26 -2.78 -8.05 -4.04
N ALA A 27 -1.89 -8.23 -5.02
CA ALA A 27 -1.89 -9.40 -5.89
C ALA A 27 -1.54 -10.69 -5.12
N VAL A 28 -0.52 -10.65 -4.27
CA VAL A 28 -0.16 -11.79 -3.40
C VAL A 28 -1.30 -12.12 -2.44
N LEU A 29 -1.98 -11.10 -1.93
CA LEU A 29 -3.17 -11.29 -1.11
C LEU A 29 -4.26 -12.05 -1.91
N ASP A 30 -4.62 -11.58 -3.10
CA ASP A 30 -5.65 -12.26 -3.89
C ASP A 30 -5.28 -13.71 -4.24
N ASP A 31 -4.01 -13.98 -4.57
CA ASP A 31 -3.50 -15.33 -4.83
C ASP A 31 -3.67 -16.26 -3.62
N ILE A 32 -3.29 -15.80 -2.42
CA ILE A 32 -3.46 -16.59 -1.20
C ILE A 32 -4.94 -16.83 -0.90
N ARG A 33 -5.81 -15.83 -1.12
CA ARG A 33 -7.26 -15.99 -0.96
C ARG A 33 -7.81 -17.10 -1.87
N GLN A 34 -7.36 -17.14 -3.12
CA GLN A 34 -7.77 -18.14 -4.09
C GLN A 34 -7.26 -19.54 -3.71
N GLU A 35 -5.99 -19.65 -3.28
CA GLU A 35 -5.39 -20.90 -2.78
C GLU A 35 -6.15 -21.44 -1.56
N VAL A 36 -6.44 -20.59 -0.58
CA VAL A 36 -7.21 -20.95 0.62
C VAL A 36 -8.61 -21.44 0.22
N THR A 37 -9.28 -20.74 -0.69
CA THR A 37 -10.61 -21.15 -1.18
C THR A 37 -10.55 -22.51 -1.89
N ARG A 38 -9.52 -22.75 -2.71
CA ARG A 38 -9.32 -24.00 -3.45
C ARG A 38 -9.08 -25.18 -2.52
N VAL A 39 -8.15 -25.04 -1.58
CA VAL A 39 -7.80 -26.12 -0.64
C VAL A 39 -9.00 -26.46 0.25
N LEU A 40 -9.71 -25.45 0.73
CA LEU A 40 -10.81 -25.65 1.69
C LEU A 40 -12.14 -26.07 1.04
N GLY A 41 -12.35 -25.81 -0.25
CA GLY A 41 -13.47 -26.38 -1.01
C GLY A 41 -13.47 -27.91 -1.06
N THR A 42 -12.34 -28.56 -0.76
CA THR A 42 -12.25 -30.02 -0.64
C THR A 42 -12.66 -30.55 0.75
N TRP A 43 -12.92 -29.67 1.74
CA TRP A 43 -13.09 -29.99 3.16
C TRP A 43 -14.53 -29.75 3.71
N GLU A 44 -15.54 -29.67 2.83
CA GLU A 44 -16.95 -29.27 3.12
C GLU A 44 -17.71 -30.06 4.23
N GLY A 45 -17.14 -31.11 4.83
CA GLY A 45 -17.86 -31.98 5.77
C GLY A 45 -17.88 -31.54 7.26
N GLU A 46 -16.81 -30.93 7.79
CA GLU A 46 -16.63 -30.82 9.26
C GLU A 46 -16.01 -29.49 9.75
N GLY A 47 -15.58 -28.59 8.85
CA GLY A 47 -14.69 -27.46 9.17
C GLY A 47 -15.24 -26.03 9.05
N SER A 48 -16.57 -25.82 9.02
CA SER A 48 -17.15 -24.51 8.64
C SER A 48 -16.83 -23.34 9.60
N GLU A 49 -16.64 -23.60 10.90
CA GLU A 49 -16.26 -22.55 11.87
C GLU A 49 -14.79 -22.14 11.72
N THR A 50 -13.89 -23.10 11.56
CA THR A 50 -12.47 -22.84 11.29
C THR A 50 -12.28 -22.09 9.97
N TYR A 51 -13.13 -22.36 8.98
CA TYR A 51 -13.20 -21.61 7.72
C TYR A 51 -13.53 -20.14 7.96
N LYS A 52 -14.65 -19.84 8.64
CA LYS A 52 -15.06 -18.46 8.90
C LYS A 52 -13.99 -17.70 9.68
N ALA A 53 -13.40 -18.32 10.70
CA ALA A 53 -12.34 -17.68 11.47
C ALA A 53 -11.09 -17.35 10.62
N SER A 54 -10.72 -18.23 9.70
CA SER A 54 -9.56 -18.01 8.82
C SER A 54 -9.86 -16.96 7.75
N GLN A 55 -11.07 -16.96 7.19
CA GLN A 55 -11.54 -15.94 6.26
C GLN A 55 -11.61 -14.56 6.93
N ASP A 56 -12.17 -14.47 8.14
CA ASP A 56 -12.28 -13.20 8.86
C ASP A 56 -10.90 -12.62 9.19
N LYS A 57 -9.96 -13.48 9.61
CA LYS A 57 -8.57 -13.07 9.88
C LYS A 57 -7.88 -12.59 8.61
N TRP A 58 -8.17 -13.23 7.48
CA TRP A 58 -7.69 -12.83 6.17
C TRP A 58 -8.22 -11.47 5.73
N ASP A 59 -9.55 -11.32 5.70
CA ASP A 59 -10.20 -10.08 5.29
C ASP A 59 -9.75 -8.91 6.16
N LYS A 60 -9.52 -9.15 7.46
CA LYS A 60 -8.95 -8.15 8.38
C LYS A 60 -7.51 -7.76 8.04
N ALA A 61 -6.63 -8.72 7.79
CA ALA A 61 -5.24 -8.44 7.42
C ALA A 61 -5.15 -7.67 6.10
N ALA A 62 -5.98 -8.03 5.11
CA ALA A 62 -6.07 -7.34 3.84
C ALA A 62 -6.59 -5.89 3.99
N ALA A 63 -7.58 -5.68 4.86
CA ALA A 63 -8.10 -4.35 5.15
C ALA A 63 -7.07 -3.46 5.85
N ASP A 64 -6.39 -3.96 6.87
CA ASP A 64 -5.35 -3.20 7.60
C ASP A 64 -4.21 -2.80 6.66
N LEU A 65 -3.79 -3.71 5.78
CA LEU A 65 -2.72 -3.47 4.82
C LEU A 65 -3.11 -2.41 3.79
N ASN A 66 -4.30 -2.52 3.19
CA ASN A 66 -4.85 -1.48 2.30
C ASN A 66 -4.88 -0.11 2.98
N SER A 67 -5.26 -0.08 4.26
CA SER A 67 -5.34 1.18 5.02
C SER A 67 -3.96 1.81 5.23
N VAL A 68 -2.92 1.00 5.51
CA VAL A 68 -1.53 1.47 5.61
C VAL A 68 -1.03 2.01 4.27
N LEU A 69 -1.32 1.29 3.17
CA LEU A 69 -0.88 1.67 1.83
C LEU A 69 -1.54 2.99 1.37
N ALA A 70 -2.83 3.16 1.65
CA ALA A 70 -3.55 4.42 1.41
C ALA A 70 -2.97 5.59 2.23
N ALA A 71 -2.61 5.36 3.49
CA ALA A 71 -1.97 6.37 4.33
C ALA A 71 -0.61 6.79 3.77
N ILE A 72 0.19 5.85 3.27
CA ILE A 72 1.47 6.15 2.64
C ILE A 72 1.26 6.96 1.35
N GLY A 73 0.33 6.55 0.48
CA GLY A 73 0.01 7.31 -0.74
C GLY A 73 -0.37 8.76 -0.45
N THR A 74 -1.14 8.99 0.62
CA THR A 74 -1.51 10.33 1.08
C THR A 74 -0.29 11.14 1.55
N ALA A 75 0.58 10.54 2.38
CA ALA A 75 1.77 11.21 2.90
C ALA A 75 2.74 11.62 1.77
N VAL A 76 2.86 10.76 0.75
CA VAL A 76 3.63 11.04 -0.47
C VAL A 76 3.07 12.24 -1.21
N GLN A 77 1.77 12.26 -1.46
CA GLN A 77 1.14 13.32 -2.24
C GLN A 77 1.31 14.67 -1.53
N GLN A 78 1.13 14.69 -0.21
CA GLN A 78 1.37 15.87 0.63
C GLN A 78 2.83 16.34 0.55
N ALA A 79 3.80 15.43 0.55
CA ALA A 79 5.21 15.78 0.37
C ALA A 79 5.44 16.42 -1.01
N GLY A 80 4.79 15.92 -2.06
CA GLY A 80 4.84 16.48 -3.41
C GLY A 80 4.29 17.89 -3.52
N ASP A 81 3.11 18.12 -2.96
CA ASP A 81 2.47 19.44 -2.96
C ASP A 81 3.29 20.47 -2.16
N ALA A 82 3.86 20.06 -1.02
CA ALA A 82 4.74 20.90 -0.21
C ALA A 82 6.00 21.32 -0.98
N TYR A 83 6.58 20.40 -1.76
CA TYR A 83 7.77 20.68 -2.57
C TYR A 83 7.48 21.64 -3.72
N GLN A 84 6.41 21.40 -4.49
CA GLN A 84 6.04 22.27 -5.60
C GLN A 84 5.78 23.72 -5.13
N GLN A 85 5.21 23.87 -3.93
CA GLN A 85 5.03 25.16 -3.28
C GLN A 85 6.37 25.78 -2.85
N ALA A 86 7.26 25.01 -2.23
CA ALA A 86 8.58 25.48 -1.79
C ALA A 86 9.46 25.91 -2.98
N GLU A 87 9.44 25.18 -4.10
CA GLU A 87 10.18 25.53 -5.30
C GLU A 87 9.62 26.80 -5.94
N LYS A 88 8.28 26.93 -6.08
CA LYS A 88 7.67 28.19 -6.54
C LYS A 88 8.06 29.40 -5.69
N GLN A 89 8.09 29.24 -4.37
CA GLN A 89 8.48 30.32 -3.46
C GLN A 89 9.97 30.68 -3.58
N ASN A 90 10.85 29.69 -3.77
CA ASN A 90 12.28 29.93 -3.95
C ASN A 90 12.59 30.55 -5.32
N VAL A 91 11.94 30.10 -6.39
CA VAL A 91 12.08 30.67 -7.74
C VAL A 91 11.53 32.10 -7.79
N SER A 92 10.48 32.40 -7.04
CA SER A 92 9.95 33.77 -6.92
C SER A 92 10.84 34.71 -6.08
N ARG A 93 11.83 34.18 -5.35
CA ARG A 93 12.76 34.94 -4.51
C ARG A 93 14.09 35.24 -5.18
N TRP A 94 14.35 34.63 -6.33
CA TRP A 94 15.52 34.88 -7.19
C TRP A 94 15.10 35.70 -8.41
#